data_AF-A0A2N5ZP71-F1
#
_entry.id   AF-A0A2N5ZP71-F1
#
_cell.length_a   1.000
_cell.length_b   1.000
_cell.length_c   1.000
_cell.angle_alpha   90.00
_cell.angle_beta   90.00
_cell.angle_gamma   90.00
#
_symmetry.space_group_name_H-M   'P 1'
#
loop_
_entity.id
_entity.type
_entity.pdbx_description
1 polymer ?
#
loop_
_entity_poly.entity_id
_entity_poly.type
_entity_poly.pdbx_seq_one_letter_code
_entity_poly.pdbx_strand_id
1 'polypeptide(L)'
;MKKLTLTLIAIVAMLAAIAQTPDAFNYQAAVRNADGEPIAEQEVAFEISILQGSADGTAVYTETHTITTTEQGVVNFAIGAGTTSNDFTAIDWAAGPYFIQVAFDAAGGTDYVEMGTTQLVSVPFAKYAETTDFANEASTATSAISATTADEAAFATEATHAVHADTANYAAYAATAATTADMAALLDRIAALEEMSGIGTITDIDGNEYPITKIGNQVWMAKNLRTTRYADGTPITKVEGNSAWDNLAYNDKAFCWYLDDSVTYAESNGAYYTFDAANNGETSTANPSGVQGACPDGWHIPSDAEWQELIDYLAQAGHDGEQGEVLKDITGWATNNGTNLYQFSARGFGLRFQS
;
A
#
# COMPACT_ATOMS: atom_id res chain seq x y z
N MET A 1 43.57 -20.86 40.91
CA MET A 1 43.58 -21.50 39.57
C MET A 1 42.28 -22.24 39.26
N LYS A 2 41.73 -23.10 40.15
CA LYS A 2 40.44 -23.82 39.92
C LYS A 2 39.21 -22.94 39.68
N LYS A 3 39.16 -21.73 40.28
CA LYS A 3 38.05 -20.78 40.06
C LYS A 3 38.12 -20.09 38.69
N LEU A 4 39.32 -19.93 38.11
CA LEU A 4 39.50 -19.25 36.81
C LEU A 4 39.19 -20.18 35.63
N THR A 5 39.51 -21.47 35.77
CA THR A 5 39.17 -22.50 34.76
C THR A 5 37.67 -22.77 34.67
N LEU A 6 36.93 -22.69 35.78
CA LEU A 6 35.47 -22.86 35.76
C LEU A 6 34.76 -21.69 35.06
N THR A 7 35.26 -20.46 35.24
CA THR A 7 34.72 -19.27 34.55
C THR A 7 35.01 -19.30 33.06
N LEU A 8 36.18 -19.78 32.65
CA LEU A 8 36.55 -19.89 31.23
C LEU A 8 35.69 -20.94 30.51
N ILE A 9 35.41 -22.08 31.15
CA ILE A 9 34.53 -23.13 30.59
C ILE A 9 33.08 -22.63 30.47
N ALA A 10 32.60 -21.84 31.45
CA ALA A 10 31.27 -21.24 31.39
C ALA A 10 31.13 -20.20 30.25
N ILE A 11 32.18 -19.43 29.96
CA ILE A 11 32.19 -18.45 28.86
C ILE A 11 32.25 -19.15 27.49
N VAL A 12 33.00 -20.24 27.37
CA VAL A 12 33.03 -21.06 26.14
C VAL A 12 31.70 -21.78 25.91
N ALA A 13 31.01 -22.22 26.98
CA ALA A 13 29.68 -22.82 26.89
C ALA A 13 28.58 -21.82 26.49
N MET A 14 28.71 -20.54 26.85
CA MET A 14 27.79 -19.48 26.40
C MET A 14 27.99 -19.09 24.93
N LEU A 15 29.20 -19.24 24.38
CA LEU A 15 29.50 -18.97 22.97
C LEU A 15 29.06 -20.09 22.02
N ALA A 16 28.63 -21.24 22.54
CA ALA A 16 28.07 -22.35 21.76
C ALA A 16 26.53 -22.32 21.66
N ALA A 17 25.87 -21.37 22.34
CA ALA A 17 24.44 -21.13 22.19
C ALA A 17 24.20 -20.22 20.98
N ILE A 18 24.51 -20.71 19.78
CA ILE A 18 23.98 -20.13 18.56
C ILE A 18 22.48 -20.42 18.62
N ALA A 19 21.66 -19.39 18.85
CA ALA A 19 20.23 -19.50 18.65
C ALA A 19 20.00 -19.78 17.16
N GLN A 20 19.89 -21.04 16.79
CA GLN A 20 19.40 -21.44 15.47
C GLN A 20 17.89 -21.23 15.53
N THR A 21 17.38 -20.31 14.70
CA THR A 21 15.96 -20.27 14.41
C THR A 21 15.57 -21.64 13.84
N PRO A 22 14.49 -22.26 14.33
CA PRO A 22 14.03 -23.51 13.73
C PRO A 22 13.68 -23.27 12.26
N ASP A 23 14.40 -23.92 11.34
CA ASP A 23 14.11 -23.92 9.90
C ASP A 23 12.99 -24.92 9.61
N ALA A 24 11.85 -24.73 10.27
CA ALA A 24 10.69 -25.60 10.16
C ALA A 24 9.40 -24.81 10.44
N PHE A 25 8.27 -25.28 9.91
CA PHE A 25 6.95 -24.69 10.16
C PHE A 25 5.93 -25.72 10.63
N ASN A 26 5.00 -25.31 11.50
CA ASN A 26 4.05 -26.24 12.12
C ASN A 26 2.97 -26.70 11.13
N TYR A 27 2.61 -27.98 11.20
CA TYR A 27 1.56 -28.63 10.43
C TYR A 27 0.66 -29.46 11.36
N GLN A 28 -0.65 -29.30 11.23
CA GLN A 28 -1.65 -30.04 11.98
C GLN A 28 -2.64 -30.70 11.02
N ALA A 29 -2.92 -31.98 11.25
CA ALA A 29 -3.91 -32.72 10.47
C ALA A 29 -4.81 -33.58 11.37
N ALA A 30 -6.03 -33.82 10.89
CA ALA A 30 -6.98 -34.75 11.50
C ALA A 30 -7.10 -36.00 10.62
N VAL A 31 -6.72 -37.15 11.16
CA VAL A 31 -6.65 -38.45 10.51
C VAL A 31 -7.95 -39.21 10.76
N ARG A 32 -8.59 -39.66 9.67
CA ARG A 32 -9.87 -40.37 9.70
C ARG A 32 -9.82 -41.60 8.80
N ASN A 33 -10.60 -42.62 9.14
CA ASN A 33 -10.81 -43.80 8.31
C ASN A 33 -11.83 -43.52 7.18
N ALA A 34 -12.09 -44.52 6.32
CA ALA A 34 -13.03 -44.40 5.20
C ALA A 34 -14.48 -44.11 5.62
N ASP A 35 -14.85 -44.46 6.85
CA ASP A 35 -16.17 -44.19 7.45
C ASP A 35 -16.24 -42.81 8.11
N GLY A 36 -15.15 -42.04 8.09
CA GLY A 36 -15.04 -40.70 8.67
C GLY A 36 -14.77 -40.68 10.19
N GLU A 37 -14.58 -41.84 10.80
CA GLU A 37 -14.21 -41.97 12.22
C GLU A 37 -12.72 -41.65 12.43
N PRO A 38 -12.34 -41.03 13.55
CA PRO A 38 -10.94 -40.73 13.83
C PRO A 38 -10.12 -42.01 13.99
N ILE A 39 -8.92 -42.06 13.39
CA ILE A 39 -7.94 -43.11 13.68
C ILE A 39 -7.27 -42.73 15.00
N ALA A 40 -7.76 -43.26 16.11
CA ALA A 40 -7.35 -42.88 17.45
C ALA A 40 -6.19 -43.74 17.99
N GLU A 41 -5.22 -43.10 18.65
CA GLU A 41 -4.12 -43.75 19.40
C GLU A 41 -3.31 -44.77 18.57
N GLN A 42 -3.16 -44.51 17.26
CA GLN A 42 -2.47 -45.41 16.34
C GLN A 42 -1.25 -44.73 15.73
N GLU A 43 -0.18 -45.50 15.53
CA GLU A 43 0.98 -45.05 14.78
C GLU A 43 0.64 -44.94 13.29
N VAL A 44 0.84 -43.75 12.74
CA VAL A 44 0.62 -43.44 11.33
C VAL A 44 1.86 -42.77 10.75
N ALA A 45 2.06 -42.91 9.45
CA ALA A 45 3.19 -42.31 8.76
C ALA A 45 2.72 -41.28 7.73
N PHE A 46 3.45 -40.17 7.65
CA PHE A 46 3.27 -39.13 6.64
C PHE A 46 4.54 -39.01 5.82
N GLU A 47 4.38 -38.87 4.51
CA GLU A 47 5.42 -38.40 3.61
C GLU A 47 5.01 -37.03 3.07
N ILE A 48 5.89 -36.05 3.26
CA ILE A 48 5.66 -34.67 2.86
C ILE A 48 6.65 -34.34 1.76
N SER A 49 6.15 -33.92 0.60
CA SER A 49 6.98 -33.49 -0.53
C SER A 49 6.69 -32.03 -0.88
N ILE A 50 7.74 -31.23 -1.02
CA ILE A 50 7.68 -29.85 -1.49
C ILE A 50 7.97 -29.85 -2.99
N LEU A 51 6.97 -29.49 -3.79
CA LEU A 51 7.05 -29.42 -5.24
C LEU A 51 7.28 -27.97 -5.70
N GLN A 52 8.11 -27.77 -6.72
CA GLN A 52 8.37 -26.45 -7.29
C GLN A 52 7.58 -26.22 -8.59
N GLY A 53 7.04 -25.00 -8.74
CA GLY A 53 6.43 -24.49 -9.97
C GLY A 53 4.95 -24.83 -10.16
N SER A 54 4.54 -26.07 -9.90
CA SER A 54 3.14 -26.50 -10.02
C SER A 54 2.78 -27.62 -9.03
N ALA A 55 1.48 -27.94 -8.94
CA ALA A 55 0.98 -29.03 -8.09
C ALA A 55 1.43 -30.44 -8.54
N ASP A 56 1.95 -30.56 -9.77
CA ASP A 56 2.58 -31.78 -10.33
C ASP A 56 4.07 -31.55 -10.60
N GLY A 57 4.67 -30.56 -9.93
CA GLY A 57 6.04 -30.13 -10.14
C GLY A 57 7.09 -31.15 -9.65
N THR A 58 8.37 -30.82 -9.82
CA THR A 58 9.44 -31.66 -9.28
C THR A 58 9.55 -31.48 -7.77
N ALA A 59 9.63 -32.59 -7.03
CA ALA A 59 9.90 -32.55 -5.59
C ALA A 59 11.33 -32.08 -5.33
N VAL A 60 11.46 -30.91 -4.70
CA VAL A 60 12.75 -30.33 -4.30
C VAL A 60 13.16 -30.77 -2.90
N TYR A 61 12.21 -31.22 -2.08
CA TYR A 61 12.43 -31.70 -0.73
C TYR A 61 11.36 -32.72 -0.36
N THR A 62 11.77 -33.84 0.23
CA THR A 62 10.86 -34.87 0.74
C THR A 62 11.29 -35.30 2.13
N GLU A 63 10.36 -35.43 3.05
CA GLU A 63 10.61 -35.93 4.41
C GLU A 63 9.50 -36.85 4.90
N THR A 64 9.82 -37.70 5.88
CA THR A 64 8.87 -38.61 6.51
C THR A 64 8.73 -38.35 8.01
N HIS A 65 7.51 -38.59 8.51
CA HIS A 65 7.15 -38.49 9.92
C HIS A 65 6.35 -39.71 10.35
N THR A 66 6.76 -40.35 11.45
CA THR A 66 6.00 -41.45 12.08
C THR A 66 5.53 -40.99 13.44
N ILE A 67 4.21 -40.90 13.64
CA ILE A 67 3.59 -40.23 14.80
C ILE A 67 2.38 -41.05 15.27
N THR A 68 2.18 -41.13 16.59
CA THR A 68 0.94 -41.68 17.17
C THR A 68 -0.15 -40.61 17.24
N THR A 69 -1.33 -40.88 16.69
CA THR A 69 -2.49 -39.98 16.72
C THR A 69 -3.06 -39.81 18.14
N THR A 70 -3.75 -38.69 18.40
CA THR A 70 -4.53 -38.54 19.65
C THR A 70 -5.82 -39.36 19.63
N GLU A 71 -6.57 -39.38 20.74
CA GLU A 71 -7.91 -39.99 20.83
C GLU A 71 -8.89 -39.42 19.77
N GLN A 72 -8.71 -38.16 19.37
CA GLN A 72 -9.52 -37.49 18.33
C GLN A 72 -8.94 -37.64 16.92
N GLY A 73 -7.88 -38.45 16.74
CA GLY A 73 -7.21 -38.65 15.46
C GLY A 73 -6.37 -37.46 15.01
N VAL A 74 -5.95 -36.57 15.92
CA VAL A 74 -5.18 -35.37 15.54
C VAL A 74 -3.68 -35.65 15.63
N VAL A 75 -2.92 -35.11 14.68
CA VAL A 75 -1.45 -35.10 14.69
C VAL A 75 -0.92 -33.68 14.58
N ASN A 76 0.24 -33.44 15.18
CA ASN A 76 0.96 -32.17 15.10
C ASN A 76 2.45 -32.46 14.90
N PHE A 77 3.04 -31.87 13.87
CA PHE A 77 4.48 -31.99 13.57
C PHE A 77 4.97 -30.75 12.83
N ALA A 78 6.29 -30.58 12.76
CA ALA A 78 6.91 -29.46 12.04
C ALA A 78 7.52 -29.96 10.73
N ILE A 79 7.12 -29.33 9.62
CA ILE A 79 7.69 -29.60 8.29
C ILE A 79 9.08 -28.96 8.22
N GLY A 80 10.09 -29.73 7.83
CA GLY A 80 11.51 -29.36 7.91
C GLY A 80 12.26 -29.99 9.09
N ALA A 81 11.55 -30.71 9.97
CA ALA A 81 12.12 -31.46 11.09
C ALA A 81 11.93 -32.98 10.98
N GLY A 82 11.48 -33.46 9.82
CA GLY A 82 11.25 -34.89 9.56
C GLY A 82 12.53 -35.67 9.28
N THR A 83 12.38 -36.96 9.00
CA THR A 83 13.48 -37.77 8.50
C THR A 83 13.61 -37.56 6.99
N THR A 84 14.75 -37.05 6.55
CA THR A 84 15.01 -36.75 5.13
C THR A 84 16.47 -37.02 4.77
N SER A 85 16.73 -37.19 3.48
CA SER A 85 18.07 -37.13 2.88
C SER A 85 18.35 -35.78 2.20
N ASN A 86 17.35 -34.91 2.10
CA ASN A 86 17.45 -33.57 1.53
C ASN A 86 17.90 -32.55 2.58
N ASP A 87 18.42 -31.41 2.11
CA ASP A 87 18.74 -30.27 2.95
C ASP A 87 17.64 -29.21 2.81
N PHE A 88 16.87 -29.00 3.88
CA PHE A 88 15.78 -28.02 3.88
C PHE A 88 16.30 -26.58 3.69
N THR A 89 17.53 -26.29 4.10
CA THR A 89 18.14 -24.96 3.98
C THR A 89 18.62 -24.65 2.55
N ALA A 90 18.77 -25.67 1.72
CA ALA A 90 19.17 -25.53 0.31
C ALA A 90 17.99 -25.18 -0.62
N ILE A 91 16.76 -25.13 -0.11
CA ILE A 91 15.58 -24.75 -0.89
C ILE A 91 15.64 -23.24 -1.17
N ASP A 92 15.70 -22.89 -2.45
CA ASP A 92 15.64 -21.49 -2.90
C ASP A 92 14.21 -20.95 -2.82
N TRP A 93 13.77 -20.54 -1.63
CA TRP A 93 12.41 -20.05 -1.40
C TRP A 93 12.00 -18.86 -2.29
N ALA A 94 12.93 -18.15 -2.93
CA ALA A 94 12.65 -17.08 -3.88
C ALA A 94 12.21 -17.58 -5.27
N ALA A 95 12.56 -18.82 -5.62
CA ALA A 95 12.21 -19.45 -6.90
C ALA A 95 10.81 -20.11 -6.90
N GLY A 96 9.89 -19.61 -6.06
CA GLY A 96 8.50 -20.07 -5.97
C GLY A 96 7.72 -19.93 -7.29
N PRO A 97 6.50 -20.48 -7.37
CA PRO A 97 5.68 -20.99 -6.28
C PRO A 97 6.04 -22.42 -5.83
N TYR A 98 5.76 -22.71 -4.56
CA TYR A 98 5.95 -24.04 -3.95
C TYR A 98 4.62 -24.66 -3.55
N PHE A 99 4.54 -25.98 -3.59
CA PHE A 99 3.36 -26.77 -3.23
C PHE A 99 3.75 -27.87 -2.24
N ILE A 100 2.89 -28.15 -1.26
CA ILE A 100 3.03 -29.27 -0.33
C ILE A 100 2.12 -30.39 -0.79
N GLN A 101 2.72 -31.51 -1.18
CA GLN A 101 2.06 -32.79 -1.38
C GLN A 101 2.15 -33.60 -0.10
N VAL A 102 1.02 -34.14 0.34
CA VAL A 102 0.92 -34.98 1.53
C VAL A 102 0.51 -36.38 1.12
N ALA A 103 1.30 -37.37 1.51
CA ALA A 103 0.97 -38.78 1.39
C ALA A 103 0.94 -39.43 2.78
N PHE A 104 0.09 -40.44 2.93
CA PHE A 104 -0.30 -41.00 4.23
C PHE A 104 -0.34 -42.52 4.21
N ASP A 105 0.20 -43.16 5.25
CA ASP A 105 0.04 -44.57 5.53
C ASP A 105 -0.58 -44.77 6.93
N ALA A 106 -1.78 -45.36 6.94
CA ALA A 106 -2.53 -45.65 8.15
C ALA A 106 -1.88 -46.71 9.04
N ALA A 107 -1.00 -47.56 8.49
CA ALA A 107 -0.32 -48.62 9.23
C ALA A 107 1.04 -48.19 9.81
N GLY A 108 1.47 -46.94 9.57
CA GLY A 108 2.76 -46.44 10.05
C GLY A 108 3.97 -47.00 9.27
N GLY A 109 3.75 -47.61 8.11
CA GLY A 109 4.79 -48.15 7.24
C GLY A 109 5.22 -47.17 6.14
N THR A 110 5.51 -47.72 4.95
CA THR A 110 6.01 -46.98 3.79
C THR A 110 5.06 -47.05 2.58
N ASP A 111 3.85 -47.59 2.76
CA ASP A 111 2.88 -47.77 1.69
C ASP A 111 1.98 -46.53 1.61
N TYR A 112 2.57 -45.40 1.22
CA TYR A 112 1.90 -44.11 1.24
C TYR A 112 0.84 -43.97 0.14
N VAL A 113 -0.31 -43.41 0.52
CA VAL A 113 -1.37 -42.98 -0.40
C VAL A 113 -1.42 -41.46 -0.43
N GLU A 114 -1.40 -40.88 -1.62
CA GLU A 114 -1.48 -39.42 -1.80
C GLU A 114 -2.84 -38.87 -1.33
N MET A 115 -2.81 -37.92 -0.40
CA MET A 115 -4.00 -37.28 0.18
C MET A 115 -4.30 -35.92 -0.45
N GLY A 116 -3.38 -35.40 -1.28
CA GLY A 116 -3.55 -34.20 -2.09
C GLY A 116 -2.36 -33.25 -2.04
N THR A 117 -2.40 -32.25 -2.91
CA THR A 117 -1.39 -31.20 -3.03
C THR A 117 -2.01 -29.83 -2.79
N THR A 118 -1.36 -29.00 -1.96
CA THR A 118 -1.82 -27.64 -1.63
C THR A 118 -0.70 -26.63 -1.88
N GLN A 119 -1.04 -25.40 -2.29
CA GLN A 119 -0.02 -24.37 -2.51
C GLN A 119 0.49 -23.83 -1.17
N LEU A 120 1.81 -23.71 -1.03
CA LEU A 120 2.43 -23.04 0.10
C LEU A 120 2.28 -21.52 -0.10
N VAL A 121 1.57 -20.87 0.82
CA VAL A 121 1.38 -19.41 0.83
C VAL A 121 2.19 -18.78 1.97
N SER A 122 2.59 -17.52 1.79
CA SER A 122 3.36 -16.78 2.80
C SER A 122 2.59 -16.73 4.13
N VAL A 123 3.22 -17.20 5.21
CA VAL A 123 2.70 -16.98 6.57
C VAL A 123 2.92 -15.51 6.98
N PRO A 124 2.06 -14.92 7.83
CA PRO A 124 2.19 -13.52 8.26
C PRO A 124 3.57 -13.14 8.82
N PHE A 125 4.31 -14.10 9.40
CA PHE A 125 5.67 -13.90 9.91
C PHE A 125 6.73 -13.76 8.79
N ALA A 126 6.57 -14.48 7.68
CA ALA A 126 7.47 -14.38 6.52
C ALA A 126 7.32 -13.04 5.80
N LYS A 127 6.09 -12.49 5.77
CA LYS A 127 5.81 -11.17 5.17
C LYS A 127 6.45 -10.00 5.93
N TYR A 128 6.82 -10.19 7.20
CA TYR A 128 7.55 -9.18 7.99
C TYR A 128 9.07 -9.20 7.70
N ALA A 129 9.62 -10.32 7.23
CA ALA A 129 11.05 -10.49 6.94
C ALA A 129 11.48 -10.02 5.53
N GLU A 130 10.54 -9.84 4.60
CA GLU A 130 10.78 -9.27 3.25
C GLU A 130 11.33 -7.83 3.29
N THR A 131 11.22 -7.16 4.44
CA THR A 131 11.66 -5.77 4.65
C THR A 131 13.19 -5.59 4.74
N THR A 132 13.98 -6.67 4.83
CA THR A 132 15.45 -6.55 5.06
C THR A 132 16.33 -6.63 3.81
N ASP A 133 15.86 -7.20 2.69
CA ASP A 133 16.63 -7.22 1.44
C ASP A 133 16.65 -5.86 0.71
N PHE A 134 15.59 -5.06 0.89
CA PHE A 134 15.53 -3.67 0.41
C PHE A 134 16.65 -2.78 0.96
N ALA A 135 17.22 -3.10 2.12
CA ALA A 135 18.27 -2.29 2.73
C ALA A 135 19.62 -2.41 1.99
N ASN A 136 19.94 -3.59 1.45
CA ASN A 136 21.18 -3.82 0.71
C ASN A 136 21.09 -3.28 -0.73
N GLU A 137 19.93 -3.39 -1.36
CA GLU A 137 19.67 -2.82 -2.69
C GLU A 137 19.68 -1.29 -2.63
N ALA A 138 19.08 -0.68 -1.60
CA ALA A 138 19.09 0.77 -1.38
C ALA A 138 20.51 1.33 -1.11
N SER A 139 21.35 0.59 -0.38
CA SER A 139 22.75 0.96 -0.12
C SER A 139 23.58 1.00 -1.42
N THR A 140 23.35 0.03 -2.30
CA THR A 140 24.05 -0.11 -3.58
C THR A 140 23.59 0.95 -4.58
N ALA A 141 22.28 1.24 -4.65
CA ALA A 141 21.72 2.31 -5.48
C ALA A 141 22.17 3.72 -5.03
N THR A 142 22.27 3.96 -3.72
CA THR A 142 22.75 5.24 -3.16
C THR A 142 24.21 5.51 -3.53
N SER A 143 25.04 4.47 -3.60
CA SER A 143 26.44 4.58 -4.00
C SER A 143 26.61 4.89 -5.49
N ALA A 144 25.71 4.40 -6.35
CA ALA A 144 25.72 4.68 -7.79
C ALA A 144 25.26 6.11 -8.14
N ILE A 145 24.31 6.66 -7.37
CA ILE A 145 23.77 8.02 -7.57
C ILE A 145 24.78 9.11 -7.14
N SER A 146 25.75 8.76 -6.29
CA SER A 146 26.71 9.71 -5.70
C SER A 146 27.99 9.92 -6.53
N ALA A 147 28.14 9.26 -7.69
CA ALA A 147 29.35 9.34 -8.51
C ALA A 147 29.44 10.69 -9.28
N THR A 148 30.57 11.38 -9.17
CA THR A 148 30.74 12.74 -9.75
C THR A 148 31.68 12.79 -10.96
N THR A 149 32.26 11.65 -11.35
CA THR A 149 33.14 11.55 -12.52
C THR A 149 32.89 10.26 -13.31
N ALA A 150 33.17 10.29 -14.62
CA ALA A 150 32.98 9.14 -15.52
C ALA A 150 33.90 7.95 -15.18
N ASP A 151 35.07 8.21 -14.58
CA ASP A 151 36.00 7.16 -14.13
C ASP A 151 35.52 6.46 -12.84
N GLU A 152 34.81 7.17 -11.95
CA GLU A 152 34.17 6.56 -10.76
C GLU A 152 32.97 5.67 -11.15
N ALA A 153 32.21 6.04 -12.18
CA ALA A 153 31.15 5.21 -12.75
C ALA A 153 31.71 3.95 -13.42
N ALA A 154 32.88 4.04 -14.06
CA ALA A 154 33.56 2.89 -14.66
C ALA A 154 34.08 1.91 -13.60
N PHE A 155 34.67 2.38 -12.49
CA PHE A 155 35.11 1.53 -11.39
C PHE A 155 33.95 0.84 -10.65
N ALA A 156 32.82 1.54 -10.47
CA ALA A 156 31.59 0.94 -9.93
C ALA A 156 31.03 -0.13 -10.88
N THR A 157 31.11 0.11 -12.19
CA THR A 157 30.71 -0.86 -13.22
C THR A 157 31.66 -2.07 -13.26
N GLU A 158 32.96 -1.88 -13.03
CA GLU A 158 33.96 -2.95 -13.02
C GLU A 158 33.91 -3.79 -11.73
N ALA A 159 33.58 -3.18 -10.59
CA ALA A 159 33.24 -3.90 -9.36
C ALA A 159 31.94 -4.71 -9.49
N THR A 160 30.99 -4.26 -10.32
CA THR A 160 29.78 -5.02 -10.69
C THR A 160 30.12 -6.18 -11.63
N HIS A 161 31.13 -6.05 -12.49
CA HIS A 161 31.60 -7.11 -13.40
C HIS A 161 32.49 -8.15 -12.71
N ALA A 162 33.22 -7.81 -11.63
CA ALA A 162 34.05 -8.77 -10.90
C ALA A 162 33.24 -9.82 -10.12
N VAL A 163 31.92 -9.62 -9.95
CA VAL A 163 31.02 -10.56 -9.27
C VAL A 163 30.31 -11.52 -10.23
N HIS A 164 30.30 -11.25 -11.55
CA HIS A 164 29.62 -12.09 -12.53
C HIS A 164 30.53 -12.47 -13.71
N ALA A 165 31.40 -13.45 -13.47
CA ALA A 165 32.05 -14.21 -14.53
C ALA A 165 31.15 -15.37 -15.00
N ASP A 166 30.07 -15.07 -15.73
CA ASP A 166 29.45 -16.03 -16.65
C ASP A 166 28.71 -15.30 -17.79
N THR A 167 29.36 -15.22 -18.95
CA THR A 167 28.95 -14.38 -20.08
C THR A 167 27.97 -15.11 -21.03
N ALA A 168 27.22 -16.10 -20.55
CA ALA A 168 26.27 -16.85 -21.38
C ALA A 168 24.80 -16.45 -21.17
N ASN A 169 24.46 -15.75 -20.08
CA ASN A 169 23.05 -15.56 -19.69
C ASN A 169 22.50 -14.13 -19.85
N TYR A 170 23.32 -13.17 -20.29
CA TYR A 170 22.88 -11.77 -20.41
C TYR A 170 21.88 -11.54 -21.56
N ALA A 171 21.90 -12.39 -22.58
CA ALA A 171 20.88 -12.36 -23.64
C ALA A 171 19.53 -12.91 -23.18
N ALA A 172 19.50 -13.74 -22.12
CA ALA A 172 18.27 -14.28 -21.53
C ALA A 172 17.71 -13.38 -20.42
N TYR A 173 18.58 -12.68 -19.67
CA TYR A 173 18.14 -11.71 -18.66
C TYR A 173 17.53 -10.43 -19.28
N ALA A 174 17.91 -10.10 -20.51
CA ALA A 174 17.21 -9.08 -21.32
C ALA A 174 15.79 -9.51 -21.73
N ALA A 175 15.45 -10.81 -21.63
CA ALA A 175 14.10 -11.33 -21.90
C ALA A 175 13.24 -11.51 -20.63
N THR A 176 13.82 -11.35 -19.44
CA THR A 176 13.12 -11.27 -18.14
C THR A 176 13.14 -9.85 -17.56
N ALA A 177 13.33 -8.82 -18.39
CA ALA A 177 12.66 -7.56 -18.12
C ALA A 177 11.16 -7.87 -18.11
N ALA A 178 10.45 -7.50 -17.03
CA ALA A 178 9.02 -7.72 -16.81
C ALA A 178 8.28 -8.01 -18.12
N THR A 179 7.73 -9.23 -18.27
CA THR A 179 7.08 -9.57 -19.53
C THR A 179 6.04 -8.49 -19.84
N THR A 180 5.77 -8.19 -21.11
CA THR A 180 4.74 -7.19 -21.46
C THR A 180 3.40 -7.46 -20.77
N ALA A 181 3.13 -8.71 -20.36
CA ALA A 181 1.96 -9.10 -19.57
C ALA A 181 2.06 -8.69 -18.09
N ASP A 182 3.22 -8.82 -17.46
CA ASP A 182 3.44 -8.37 -16.07
C ASP A 182 3.39 -6.84 -15.99
N MET A 183 3.97 -6.15 -16.97
CA MET A 183 3.87 -4.69 -17.09
C MET A 183 2.42 -4.25 -17.31
N ALA A 184 1.65 -4.97 -18.15
CA ALA A 184 0.24 -4.68 -18.36
C ALA A 184 -0.61 -4.92 -17.11
N ALA A 185 -0.36 -6.00 -16.36
CA ALA A 185 -1.08 -6.29 -15.11
C ALA A 185 -0.76 -5.28 -13.99
N LEU A 186 0.48 -4.79 -13.95
CA LEU A 186 0.87 -3.69 -13.07
C LEU A 186 0.20 -2.38 -13.48
N LEU A 187 0.15 -2.07 -14.78
CA LEU A 187 -0.57 -0.91 -15.30
C LEU A 187 -2.07 -0.97 -15.00
N ASP A 188 -2.70 -2.14 -15.13
CA ASP A 188 -4.12 -2.33 -14.77
C ASP A 188 -4.37 -2.14 -13.26
N ARG A 189 -3.47 -2.63 -12.41
CA ARG A 189 -3.56 -2.43 -10.95
C ARG A 189 -3.30 -0.98 -10.55
N ILE A 190 -2.36 -0.30 -11.21
CA ILE A 190 -2.10 1.13 -11.04
C ILE A 190 -3.32 1.93 -11.49
N ALA A 191 -3.89 1.64 -12.66
CA ALA A 191 -5.11 2.28 -13.15
C ALA A 191 -6.28 2.08 -12.18
N ALA A 192 -6.49 0.87 -11.65
CA ALA A 192 -7.51 0.62 -10.64
C ALA A 192 -7.27 1.40 -9.32
N LEU A 193 -6.01 1.56 -8.91
CA LEU A 193 -5.65 2.39 -7.75
C LEU A 193 -5.79 3.90 -8.04
N GLU A 194 -5.51 4.34 -9.27
CA GLU A 194 -5.70 5.71 -9.73
C GLU A 194 -7.18 6.08 -9.80
N GLU A 195 -8.05 5.15 -10.17
CA GLU A 195 -9.50 5.28 -10.07
C GLU A 195 -9.96 5.33 -8.60
N MET A 196 -9.30 4.58 -7.70
CA MET A 196 -9.53 4.68 -6.25
C MET A 196 -8.97 5.96 -5.60
N SER A 197 -7.96 6.60 -6.19
CA SER A 197 -7.37 7.84 -5.66
C SER A 197 -8.33 9.04 -5.74
N GLY A 198 -9.46 8.87 -6.44
CA GLY A 198 -10.53 9.85 -6.60
C GLY A 198 -11.74 9.66 -5.69
N ILE A 199 -11.71 8.73 -4.73
CA ILE A 199 -12.86 8.36 -3.90
C ILE A 199 -12.45 8.29 -2.44
N GLY A 200 -13.11 9.08 -1.59
CA GLY A 200 -12.81 9.14 -0.17
C GLY A 200 -13.16 10.50 0.43
N THR A 201 -12.55 10.81 1.56
CA THR A 201 -12.64 12.11 2.22
C THR A 201 -11.25 12.62 2.57
N ILE A 202 -11.09 13.95 2.60
CA ILE A 202 -9.96 14.64 3.19
C ILE A 202 -10.43 15.42 4.41
N THR A 203 -9.59 15.47 5.44
CA THR A 203 -9.91 16.15 6.71
C THR A 203 -8.99 17.36 6.89
N ASP A 204 -9.54 18.52 7.24
CA ASP A 204 -8.74 19.70 7.60
C ASP A 204 -8.31 19.69 9.09
N ILE A 205 -7.54 20.71 9.48
CA ILE A 205 -7.04 20.88 10.86
C ILE A 205 -8.15 21.12 11.91
N ASP A 206 -9.35 21.48 11.47
CA ASP A 206 -10.54 21.63 12.32
C ASP A 206 -11.34 20.34 12.45
N GLY A 207 -10.93 19.27 11.75
CA GLY A 207 -11.65 18.00 11.72
C GLY A 207 -12.84 18.00 10.76
N ASN A 208 -12.95 18.98 9.86
CA ASN A 208 -13.99 18.97 8.84
C ASN A 208 -13.63 17.97 7.74
N GLU A 209 -14.59 17.12 7.37
CA GLU A 209 -14.39 16.12 6.32
C GLU A 209 -15.04 16.58 5.00
N TYR A 210 -14.27 16.51 3.92
CA TYR A 210 -14.68 16.87 2.57
C TYR A 210 -14.58 15.64 1.68
N PRO A 211 -15.69 15.16 1.08
CA PRO A 211 -15.61 14.16 0.03
C PRO A 211 -14.71 14.64 -1.11
N ILE A 212 -14.03 13.72 -1.77
CA ILE A 212 -13.20 14.03 -2.94
C ILE A 212 -13.74 13.29 -4.17
N THR A 213 -13.51 13.87 -5.35
CA THR A 213 -13.88 13.28 -6.64
C THR A 213 -12.75 13.47 -7.64
N LYS A 214 -12.50 12.48 -8.50
CA LYS A 214 -11.56 12.60 -9.61
C LYS A 214 -12.30 12.98 -10.89
N ILE A 215 -11.79 14.00 -11.58
CA ILE A 215 -12.30 14.47 -12.86
C ILE A 215 -11.11 14.63 -13.80
N GLY A 216 -11.05 13.79 -14.83
CA GLY A 216 -9.86 13.67 -15.66
C GLY A 216 -8.66 13.21 -14.82
N ASN A 217 -7.56 13.96 -14.89
CA ASN A 217 -6.34 13.68 -14.13
C ASN A 217 -6.30 14.42 -12.78
N GLN A 218 -7.32 15.23 -12.46
CA GLN A 218 -7.34 16.08 -11.28
C GLN A 218 -8.26 15.50 -10.20
N VAL A 219 -7.86 15.66 -8.93
CA VAL A 219 -8.66 15.29 -7.78
C VAL A 219 -9.11 16.56 -7.06
N TRP A 220 -10.42 16.66 -6.86
CA TRP A 220 -11.07 17.86 -6.35
C TRP A 220 -11.83 17.58 -5.06
N MET A 221 -11.92 18.57 -4.18
CA MET A 221 -12.89 18.53 -3.09
C MET A 221 -14.30 18.71 -3.66
N ALA A 222 -15.20 17.82 -3.25
CA ALA A 222 -16.62 17.81 -3.63
C ALA A 222 -17.50 18.54 -2.60
N LYS A 223 -16.90 19.39 -1.75
CA LYS A 223 -17.60 20.27 -0.83
C LYS A 223 -16.78 21.54 -0.64
N ASN A 224 -17.47 22.63 -0.33
CA ASN A 224 -16.82 23.89 0.03
C ASN A 224 -15.99 23.76 1.31
N LEU A 225 -14.79 24.30 1.25
CA LEU A 225 -13.89 24.43 2.39
C LEU A 225 -14.50 25.31 3.48
N ARG A 226 -14.33 24.91 4.74
CA ARG A 226 -14.87 25.63 5.91
C ARG A 226 -13.93 25.69 7.10
N THR A 227 -12.64 25.54 6.84
CA THR A 227 -11.64 25.71 7.89
C THR A 227 -11.60 27.14 8.42
N THR A 228 -11.21 27.26 9.68
CA THR A 228 -11.05 28.49 10.44
C THR A 228 -9.57 28.74 10.78
N ARG A 229 -8.69 27.82 10.37
CA ARG A 229 -7.25 27.82 10.63
C ARG A 229 -6.50 27.33 9.40
N TYR A 230 -5.31 27.87 9.15
CA TYR A 230 -4.40 27.29 8.17
C TYR A 230 -3.88 25.93 8.64
N ALA A 231 -3.30 25.15 7.73
CA ALA A 231 -2.76 23.82 8.04
C ALA A 231 -1.65 23.83 9.11
N ASP A 232 -0.95 24.96 9.29
CA ASP A 232 0.03 25.15 10.37
C ASP A 232 -0.60 25.48 11.74
N GLY A 233 -1.93 25.56 11.81
CA GLY A 233 -2.70 25.89 13.00
C GLY A 233 -2.96 27.38 13.20
N THR A 234 -2.40 28.26 12.36
CA THR A 234 -2.59 29.70 12.46
C THR A 234 -4.06 30.07 12.23
N PRO A 235 -4.73 30.79 13.15
CA PRO A 235 -6.12 31.21 12.96
C PRO A 235 -6.32 32.17 11.80
N ILE A 236 -7.38 31.96 11.03
CA ILE A 236 -7.90 32.93 10.05
C ILE A 236 -8.84 33.87 10.80
N THR A 237 -8.76 35.18 10.56
CA THR A 237 -9.57 36.14 11.32
C THR A 237 -11.05 36.04 10.93
N LYS A 238 -11.94 35.73 11.88
CA LYS A 238 -13.39 35.76 11.65
C LYS A 238 -13.89 37.20 11.66
N VAL A 239 -14.62 37.61 10.63
CA VAL A 239 -15.19 38.97 10.51
C VAL A 239 -16.70 38.91 10.29
N GLU A 240 -17.45 39.51 11.21
CA GLU A 240 -18.92 39.54 11.23
C GLU A 240 -19.42 40.97 10.98
N GLY A 241 -20.59 41.09 10.35
CA GLY A 241 -21.20 42.36 9.96
C GLY A 241 -20.69 42.92 8.63
N ASN A 242 -21.64 43.39 7.81
CA ASN A 242 -21.35 43.86 6.45
C ASN A 242 -20.36 45.03 6.43
N SER A 243 -20.56 46.03 7.30
CA SER A 243 -19.66 47.18 7.37
C SER A 243 -18.23 46.79 7.75
N ALA A 244 -18.02 45.78 8.60
CA ALA A 244 -16.68 45.35 8.96
C ALA A 244 -16.01 44.62 7.78
N TRP A 245 -16.77 43.79 7.07
CA TRP A 245 -16.31 43.08 5.88
C TRP A 245 -15.99 44.01 4.71
N ASP A 246 -16.86 44.97 4.42
CA ASP A 246 -16.68 45.93 3.33
C ASP A 246 -15.47 46.86 3.55
N ASN A 247 -15.03 47.01 4.80
CA ASN A 247 -13.87 47.82 5.17
C ASN A 247 -12.55 47.04 5.21
N LEU A 248 -12.55 45.74 4.88
CA LEU A 248 -11.32 44.95 4.80
C LEU A 248 -10.42 45.49 3.68
N ALA A 249 -9.14 45.61 3.97
CA ALA A 249 -8.13 45.87 2.97
C ALA A 249 -7.97 44.66 2.05
N TYR A 250 -7.44 44.89 0.85
CA TYR A 250 -7.22 43.83 -0.14
C TYR A 250 -6.45 42.64 0.44
N ASN A 251 -5.45 42.92 1.28
CA ASN A 251 -4.54 41.94 1.89
C ASN A 251 -4.97 41.45 3.28
N ASP A 252 -6.16 41.82 3.75
CA ASP A 252 -6.66 41.33 5.03
C ASP A 252 -7.09 39.87 4.91
N LYS A 253 -6.53 39.00 5.77
CA LYS A 253 -6.83 37.57 5.80
C LYS A 253 -8.01 37.30 6.73
N ALA A 254 -9.22 37.39 6.18
CA ALA A 254 -10.45 37.15 6.90
C ALA A 254 -11.34 36.05 6.28
N PHE A 255 -12.16 35.44 7.14
CA PHE A 255 -13.27 34.58 6.75
C PHE A 255 -14.58 34.98 7.44
N CYS A 256 -15.71 34.58 6.88
CA CYS A 256 -17.02 34.70 7.51
C CYS A 256 -17.95 33.54 7.14
N TRP A 257 -19.06 33.44 7.85
CA TRP A 257 -20.15 32.53 7.52
C TRP A 257 -21.22 33.26 6.73
N TYR A 258 -21.98 32.52 5.92
CA TYR A 258 -23.16 33.09 5.28
C TYR A 258 -24.12 33.63 6.35
N LEU A 259 -24.58 34.87 6.18
CA LEU A 259 -25.42 35.58 7.16
C LEU A 259 -24.87 35.63 8.59
N ASP A 260 -23.55 35.46 8.78
CA ASP A 260 -22.91 35.35 10.10
C ASP A 260 -23.45 34.18 10.96
N ASP A 261 -24.04 33.16 10.34
CA ASP A 261 -24.62 32.00 11.02
C ASP A 261 -23.88 30.70 10.64
N SER A 262 -22.93 30.34 11.50
CA SER A 262 -22.18 29.09 11.36
C SER A 262 -23.02 27.85 11.68
N VAL A 263 -24.02 27.98 12.54
CA VAL A 263 -24.83 26.84 13.00
C VAL A 263 -25.67 26.32 11.84
N THR A 264 -26.26 27.23 11.08
CA THR A 264 -27.12 26.88 9.95
C THR A 264 -26.33 26.59 8.68
N TYR A 265 -25.29 27.38 8.39
CA TYR A 265 -24.72 27.42 7.03
C TYR A 265 -23.29 26.89 6.90
N ALA A 266 -22.55 26.64 7.97
CA ALA A 266 -21.16 26.18 7.84
C ALA A 266 -21.05 24.85 7.09
N GLU A 267 -21.93 23.87 7.36
CA GLU A 267 -21.93 22.57 6.68
C GLU A 267 -22.41 22.67 5.24
N SER A 268 -23.46 23.44 4.98
CA SER A 268 -24.10 23.48 3.67
C SER A 268 -23.42 24.41 2.67
N ASN A 269 -22.75 25.46 3.15
CA ASN A 269 -22.20 26.53 2.32
C ASN A 269 -20.69 26.70 2.43
N GLY A 270 -20.08 26.13 3.47
CA GLY A 270 -18.71 26.41 3.82
C GLY A 270 -18.47 27.85 4.27
N ALA A 271 -17.19 28.22 4.36
CA ALA A 271 -16.80 29.57 4.76
C ALA A 271 -16.52 30.43 3.53
N TYR A 272 -16.75 31.74 3.67
CA TYR A 272 -16.41 32.75 2.68
C TYR A 272 -15.07 33.34 3.11
N TYR A 273 -14.09 33.26 2.22
CA TYR A 273 -12.76 33.78 2.47
C TYR A 273 -12.52 35.01 1.61
N THR A 274 -11.78 35.95 2.18
CA THR A 274 -11.02 36.91 1.37
C THR A 274 -10.01 36.16 0.49
N PHE A 275 -9.62 36.75 -0.64
CA PHE A 275 -8.65 36.14 -1.56
C PHE A 275 -7.32 35.85 -0.86
N ASP A 276 -6.82 36.81 -0.07
CA ASP A 276 -5.59 36.66 0.71
C ASP A 276 -5.71 35.61 1.82
N ALA A 277 -6.91 35.41 2.41
CA ALA A 277 -7.11 34.29 3.33
C ALA A 277 -7.11 32.95 2.61
N ALA A 278 -7.81 32.82 1.48
CA ALA A 278 -7.87 31.57 0.74
C ALA A 278 -6.47 31.11 0.29
N ASN A 279 -5.67 32.03 -0.27
CA ASN A 279 -4.34 31.72 -0.78
C ASN A 279 -3.21 31.87 0.25
N ASN A 280 -3.53 32.29 1.47
CA ASN A 280 -2.55 32.68 2.50
C ASN A 280 -1.51 33.72 1.99
N GLY A 281 -1.91 34.60 1.07
CA GLY A 281 -1.07 35.65 0.47
C GLY A 281 -0.13 35.20 -0.65
N GLU A 282 -0.21 33.94 -1.07
CA GLU A 282 0.55 33.41 -2.21
C GLU A 282 -0.30 33.40 -3.49
N THR A 283 0.34 33.27 -4.66
CA THR A 283 -0.37 33.06 -5.93
C THR A 283 0.50 32.25 -6.88
N SER A 284 -0.13 31.50 -7.79
CA SER A 284 0.57 30.72 -8.81
C SER A 284 -0.30 30.54 -10.04
N THR A 285 0.33 30.56 -11.20
CA THR A 285 -0.31 30.25 -12.50
C THR A 285 0.10 28.87 -13.02
N ALA A 286 0.85 28.09 -12.22
CA ALA A 286 1.32 26.77 -12.60
C ALA A 286 0.19 25.73 -12.47
N ASN A 287 0.39 24.58 -13.11
CA ASN A 287 -0.45 23.40 -12.95
C ASN A 287 0.45 22.22 -12.55
N PRO A 288 0.37 21.73 -11.29
CA PRO A 288 -0.45 22.25 -10.19
C PRO A 288 0.07 23.59 -9.65
N SER A 289 -0.79 24.38 -8.99
CA SER A 289 -0.39 25.68 -8.45
C SER A 289 0.67 25.58 -7.34
N GLY A 290 0.58 24.53 -6.51
CA GLY A 290 1.39 24.33 -5.31
C GLY A 290 1.07 25.29 -4.15
N VAL A 291 0.05 26.14 -4.28
CA VAL A 291 -0.33 27.13 -3.26
C VAL A 291 -1.18 26.45 -2.19
N GLN A 292 -0.56 26.03 -1.08
CA GLN A 292 -1.25 25.38 0.05
C GLN A 292 -2.46 26.20 0.55
N GLY A 293 -2.28 27.52 0.72
CA GLY A 293 -3.36 28.41 1.15
C GLY A 293 -4.07 27.92 2.42
N ALA A 294 -5.41 28.01 2.42
CA ALA A 294 -6.27 27.49 3.48
C ALA A 294 -6.55 25.97 3.37
N CYS A 295 -6.04 25.29 2.35
CA CYS A 295 -6.32 23.86 2.16
C CYS A 295 -5.65 22.99 3.25
N PRO A 296 -6.13 21.74 3.46
CA PRO A 296 -5.46 20.73 4.28
C PRO A 296 -4.08 20.33 3.73
N ASP A 297 -3.20 19.81 4.58
CA ASP A 297 -1.86 19.35 4.17
C ASP A 297 -1.90 18.45 2.93
N GLY A 298 -1.04 18.75 1.95
CA GLY A 298 -0.95 18.01 0.69
C GLY A 298 -1.98 18.42 -0.37
N TRP A 299 -2.84 19.40 -0.08
CA TRP A 299 -3.79 20.01 -1.03
C TRP A 299 -3.44 21.47 -1.29
N HIS A 300 -3.96 22.03 -2.39
CA HIS A 300 -3.67 23.40 -2.78
C HIS A 300 -4.88 24.10 -3.38
N ILE A 301 -4.82 25.44 -3.41
CA ILE A 301 -5.78 26.30 -4.10
C ILE A 301 -5.52 26.19 -5.61
N PRO A 302 -6.53 25.82 -6.41
CA PRO A 302 -6.36 25.64 -7.86
C PRO A 302 -5.98 26.95 -8.55
N SER A 303 -5.07 26.88 -9.52
CA SER A 303 -4.79 28.01 -10.43
C SER A 303 -5.79 28.07 -11.59
N ASP A 304 -5.77 29.18 -12.34
CA ASP A 304 -6.54 29.29 -13.60
C ASP A 304 -6.16 28.21 -14.61
N ALA A 305 -4.90 27.74 -14.62
CA ALA A 305 -4.45 26.68 -15.52
C ALA A 305 -5.06 25.32 -15.15
N GLU A 306 -5.28 25.06 -13.87
CA GLU A 306 -5.97 23.85 -13.39
C GLU A 306 -7.46 23.90 -13.69
N TRP A 307 -8.10 25.06 -13.52
CA TRP A 307 -9.47 25.26 -13.96
C TRP A 307 -9.64 25.07 -15.48
N GLN A 308 -8.68 25.55 -16.27
CA GLN A 308 -8.71 25.36 -17.71
C GLN A 308 -8.60 23.87 -18.09
N GLU A 309 -7.72 23.10 -17.43
CA GLU A 309 -7.64 21.64 -17.65
C GLU A 309 -8.98 20.95 -17.38
N LEU A 310 -9.64 21.28 -16.26
CA LEU A 310 -10.97 20.75 -15.94
C LEU A 310 -12.00 21.09 -17.01
N ILE A 311 -12.04 22.34 -17.46
CA ILE A 311 -12.97 22.81 -18.49
C ILE A 311 -12.73 22.09 -19.82
N ASP A 312 -11.47 21.96 -20.23
CA ASP A 312 -11.08 21.29 -21.47
C ASP A 312 -11.42 19.79 -21.44
N TYR A 313 -11.20 19.13 -20.30
CA TYR A 313 -11.59 17.74 -20.11
C TYR A 313 -13.10 17.55 -20.27
N LEU A 314 -13.91 18.40 -19.62
CA LEU A 314 -15.37 18.32 -19.70
C LEU A 314 -15.88 18.61 -21.12
N ALA A 315 -15.28 19.57 -21.83
CA ALA A 315 -15.61 19.83 -23.22
C ALA A 315 -15.36 18.59 -24.10
N GLN A 316 -14.21 17.94 -23.93
CA GLN A 316 -13.86 16.71 -24.64
C GLN A 316 -14.77 15.53 -24.28
N ALA A 317 -15.29 15.50 -23.06
CA ALA A 317 -16.27 14.50 -22.59
C ALA A 317 -17.68 14.73 -23.15
N GLY A 318 -17.90 15.77 -23.97
CA GLY A 318 -19.17 16.06 -24.63
C GLY A 318 -20.02 17.11 -23.93
N HIS A 319 -19.45 17.86 -22.97
CA HIS A 319 -20.14 18.92 -22.23
C HIS A 319 -19.65 20.33 -22.64
N ASP A 320 -19.27 20.52 -23.89
CA ASP A 320 -18.84 21.81 -24.39
C ASP A 320 -20.00 22.83 -24.35
N GLY A 321 -19.81 23.93 -23.64
CA GLY A 321 -20.84 24.93 -23.33
C GLY A 321 -21.73 24.58 -22.13
N GLU A 322 -21.60 23.38 -21.58
CA GLU A 322 -22.39 22.84 -20.47
C GLU A 322 -21.51 22.49 -19.24
N GLN A 323 -20.22 22.83 -19.26
CA GLN A 323 -19.26 22.45 -18.20
C GLN A 323 -19.74 22.89 -16.81
N GLY A 324 -20.30 24.09 -16.71
CA GLY A 324 -20.88 24.58 -15.46
C GLY A 324 -22.13 23.81 -15.02
N GLU A 325 -22.95 23.32 -15.94
CA GLU A 325 -24.17 22.56 -15.61
C GLU A 325 -23.83 21.19 -14.99
N VAL A 326 -22.80 20.52 -15.52
CA VAL A 326 -22.41 19.18 -15.06
C VAL A 326 -21.63 19.17 -13.74
N LEU A 327 -21.02 20.29 -13.36
CA LEU A 327 -20.29 20.44 -12.09
C LEU A 327 -21.16 20.95 -10.94
N LYS A 328 -22.18 21.77 -11.24
CA LYS A 328 -23.08 22.32 -10.24
C LYS A 328 -23.84 21.24 -9.50
N ASP A 329 -24.00 21.43 -8.19
CA ASP A 329 -24.88 20.61 -7.36
C ASP A 329 -26.34 20.68 -7.89
N ILE A 330 -27.07 19.59 -7.69
CA ILE A 330 -28.49 19.45 -8.02
C ILE A 330 -29.38 20.37 -7.19
N THR A 331 -28.84 20.96 -6.12
CA THR A 331 -29.52 21.92 -5.26
C THR A 331 -28.58 23.07 -4.84
N GLY A 332 -29.14 24.12 -4.26
CA GLY A 332 -28.35 25.20 -3.64
C GLY A 332 -28.10 26.42 -4.54
N TRP A 333 -28.42 26.36 -5.83
CA TRP A 333 -28.38 27.54 -6.70
C TRP A 333 -29.73 28.26 -6.70
N ALA A 334 -29.70 29.60 -6.74
CA ALA A 334 -30.91 30.43 -6.76
C ALA A 334 -31.76 30.19 -8.01
N THR A 335 -31.11 29.94 -9.16
CA THR A 335 -31.72 29.49 -10.41
C THR A 335 -30.76 28.52 -11.11
N ASN A 336 -31.30 27.63 -11.95
CA ASN A 336 -30.50 26.73 -12.81
C ASN A 336 -29.48 25.88 -12.02
N ASN A 337 -29.99 25.03 -11.11
CA ASN A 337 -29.20 23.95 -10.51
C ASN A 337 -28.56 23.08 -11.61
N GLY A 338 -27.47 22.41 -11.26
CA GLY A 338 -26.79 21.49 -12.18
C GLY A 338 -27.31 20.07 -12.14
N THR A 339 -26.58 19.19 -12.82
CA THR A 339 -26.79 17.75 -12.79
C THR A 339 -25.87 17.04 -11.80
N ASN A 340 -24.79 17.70 -11.37
CA ASN A 340 -23.73 17.15 -10.53
C ASN A 340 -23.18 15.81 -11.05
N LEU A 341 -23.08 15.67 -12.37
CA LEU A 341 -22.72 14.41 -13.03
C LEU A 341 -21.35 13.88 -12.58
N TYR A 342 -20.41 14.78 -12.30
CA TYR A 342 -19.04 14.45 -11.87
C TYR A 342 -18.85 14.48 -10.35
N GLN A 343 -19.95 14.59 -9.59
CA GLN A 343 -19.95 14.63 -8.11
C GLN A 343 -19.12 15.79 -7.51
N PHE A 344 -18.73 16.78 -8.31
CA PHE A 344 -18.00 17.97 -7.87
C PHE A 344 -18.78 18.82 -6.87
N SER A 345 -20.12 18.76 -6.95
CA SER A 345 -21.06 19.41 -6.04
C SER A 345 -20.80 20.91 -5.88
N ALA A 346 -20.48 21.61 -6.97
CA ALA A 346 -20.31 23.06 -6.96
C ALA A 346 -21.63 23.70 -6.54
N ARG A 347 -21.66 24.28 -5.35
CA ARG A 347 -22.83 24.95 -4.83
C ARG A 347 -22.80 26.43 -5.16
N GLY A 348 -23.98 26.99 -5.35
CA GLY A 348 -24.16 28.39 -5.68
C GLY A 348 -24.11 29.21 -4.41
N PHE A 349 -23.17 30.15 -4.37
CA PHE A 349 -23.05 31.08 -3.28
C PHE A 349 -23.17 32.46 -3.88
N GLY A 350 -24.32 33.08 -3.64
CA GLY A 350 -24.58 34.45 -4.03
C GLY A 350 -23.73 35.44 -3.22
N LEU A 351 -24.21 36.67 -3.14
CA LEU A 351 -23.63 37.66 -2.24
C LEU A 351 -23.79 37.19 -0.77
N ARG A 352 -22.87 37.59 0.11
CA ARG A 352 -22.88 37.30 1.57
C ARG A 352 -24.26 37.53 2.22
N PHE A 353 -25.04 38.45 1.67
CA PHE A 353 -26.46 38.68 1.95
C PHE A 353 -27.23 38.72 0.62
N GLN A 354 -28.40 38.07 0.53
CA GLN A 354 -29.35 38.39 -0.56
C GLN A 354 -29.78 39.85 -0.41
N SER A 355 -29.60 40.64 -1.48
CA SER A 355 -29.99 42.05 -1.54
C SER A 355 -31.48 42.26 -1.37
#